data_AF-M1VWB4-F1
#
_entry.id   AF-M1VWB4-F1
#
_cell.length_a   1.000
_cell.length_b   1.000
_cell.length_c   1.000
_cell.angle_alpha   90.00
_cell.angle_beta   90.00
_cell.angle_gamma   90.00
#
_symmetry.space_group_name_H-M   'P 1'
#
loop_
_entity.id
_entity.type
_entity.pdbx_description
1 polymer ?
#
loop_
_entity_poly.entity_id
_entity_poly.type
_entity_poly.pdbx_seq_one_letter_code
_entity_poly.pdbx_strand_id
1 'polypeptide(L)'
;MNAIVKRLDSVRSLGAMTVLSSDKTGTLTKDEITLRHYVEYTGKTNTDVLKLVTVDSVVQGSNGNNIDGATIEHRMADGRSINTAQYEKVAAIPLNFERHRSACIVKRATRTNLLIVKGAFEEVLRLCSTVRQGGVAVPLDFQKKEMLVTRTNRLNREGFRALLVDLRDEDSLQELETNMVLEGYGLGGILSIIDPPKDDAAQSIVELKDLGVQTESLPVIHSP
;
A
#
# COMPACT_ATOMS: atom_id res chain seq x y z
N MET A 1 -28.38 -19.35 0.69
CA MET A 1 -28.24 -18.55 1.92
C MET A 1 -27.61 -19.44 2.98
N ASN A 2 -26.31 -19.26 3.27
CA ASN A 2 -25.55 -20.09 4.22
C ASN A 2 -25.24 -19.29 5.49
N ALA A 3 -26.29 -18.84 6.21
CA ALA A 3 -26.14 -18.13 7.47
C ALA A 3 -26.30 -19.09 8.65
N ILE A 4 -25.31 -19.15 9.54
CA ILE A 4 -25.36 -20.00 10.74
C ILE A 4 -25.73 -19.14 11.94
N VAL A 5 -26.87 -19.46 12.56
CA VAL A 5 -27.35 -18.77 13.77
C VAL A 5 -26.88 -19.53 15.00
N LYS A 6 -25.97 -18.94 15.79
CA LYS A 6 -25.50 -19.51 17.07
C LYS A 6 -26.43 -19.20 18.25
N ARG A 7 -27.18 -18.09 18.18
CA ARG A 7 -28.10 -17.61 19.22
C ARG A 7 -29.42 -17.22 18.59
N LEU A 8 -30.52 -17.83 19.04
CA LEU A 8 -31.84 -17.63 18.43
C LEU A 8 -32.32 -16.17 18.55
N ASP A 9 -31.99 -15.49 19.66
CA ASP A 9 -32.34 -14.08 19.89
C ASP A 9 -31.75 -13.15 18.82
N SER A 10 -30.63 -13.53 18.19
CA SER A 10 -30.00 -12.74 17.13
C SER A 10 -30.89 -12.58 15.89
N VAL A 11 -31.81 -13.51 15.64
CA VAL A 11 -32.78 -13.39 14.54
C VAL A 11 -33.73 -12.20 14.79
N ARG A 12 -34.19 -12.04 16.03
CA ARG A 12 -35.05 -10.93 16.42
C ARG A 12 -34.30 -9.61 16.43
N SER A 13 -33.06 -9.59 16.92
CA SER A 13 -32.21 -8.39 16.87
C SER A 13 -31.95 -7.93 15.43
N LEU A 14 -31.69 -8.86 14.51
CA LEU A 14 -31.47 -8.54 13.10
C LEU A 14 -32.73 -7.91 12.46
N GLY A 15 -33.93 -8.44 12.77
CA GLY A 15 -35.19 -7.90 12.24
C GLY A 15 -35.62 -6.56 12.83
N ALA A 16 -35.11 -6.18 14.00
CA ALA A 16 -35.40 -4.90 14.66
C ALA A 16 -34.28 -3.85 14.47
N MET A 17 -33.28 -4.16 13.64
CA MET A 17 -32.10 -3.33 13.43
C MET A 17 -32.47 -2.03 12.70
N THR A 18 -32.02 -0.89 13.23
CA THR A 18 -32.15 0.42 12.59
C THR A 18 -30.82 1.01 12.12
N VAL A 19 -29.71 0.48 12.63
CA VAL A 19 -28.35 0.86 12.25
C VAL A 19 -27.51 -0.40 12.06
N LEU A 20 -26.86 -0.52 10.91
CA LEU A 20 -25.82 -1.51 10.64
C LEU A 20 -24.46 -0.81 10.64
N SER A 21 -23.66 -1.09 11.66
CA SER A 21 -22.23 -0.75 11.66
C SER A 21 -21.44 -1.96 11.17
N SER A 22 -20.71 -1.80 10.07
CA SER A 22 -19.96 -2.88 9.44
C SER A 22 -18.50 -2.51 9.31
N ASP A 23 -17.61 -3.47 9.55
CA ASP A 23 -16.21 -3.31 9.15
C ASP A 23 -16.12 -3.22 7.62
N LYS A 24 -15.14 -2.49 7.10
CA LYS A 24 -14.92 -2.39 5.66
C LYS A 24 -14.22 -3.63 5.12
N THR A 25 -13.04 -3.95 5.67
CA THR A 25 -12.12 -4.95 5.11
C THR A 25 -12.68 -6.35 5.29
N GLY A 26 -12.76 -7.14 4.22
CA GLY A 26 -13.25 -8.53 4.24
C GLY A 26 -14.75 -8.70 4.48
N THR A 27 -15.46 -7.65 4.93
CA THR A 27 -16.91 -7.66 5.08
C THR A 27 -17.59 -7.01 3.88
N LEU A 28 -17.28 -5.73 3.60
CA LEU A 28 -17.79 -5.03 2.42
C LEU A 28 -16.88 -5.19 1.21
N THR A 29 -15.59 -5.43 1.43
CA THR A 29 -14.58 -5.64 0.39
C THR A 29 -14.16 -7.10 0.29
N LYS A 30 -13.54 -7.46 -0.82
CA LYS A 30 -13.10 -8.84 -1.10
C LYS A 30 -11.88 -9.25 -0.25
N ASP A 31 -11.18 -8.30 0.37
CA ASP A 31 -9.86 -8.51 0.98
C ASP A 31 -8.85 -9.03 -0.05
N GLU A 32 -9.01 -8.59 -1.29
CA GLU A 32 -8.20 -8.97 -2.45
C GLU A 32 -7.53 -7.72 -3.00
N ILE A 33 -6.43 -7.32 -2.36
CA ILE A 33 -5.69 -6.12 -2.76
C ILE A 33 -5.29 -6.23 -4.23
N THR A 34 -5.59 -5.18 -5.00
CA THR A 34 -5.25 -5.09 -6.42
C THR A 34 -4.41 -3.84 -6.68
N LEU A 35 -3.29 -4.00 -7.38
CA LEU A 35 -2.44 -2.89 -7.83
C LEU A 35 -3.06 -2.20 -9.05
N ARG A 36 -3.05 -0.86 -9.07
CA ARG A 36 -3.77 -0.06 -10.09
C ARG A 36 -2.86 0.90 -10.84
N HIS A 37 -2.09 1.70 -10.12
CA HIS A 37 -1.20 2.68 -10.72
C HIS A 37 0.19 2.56 -10.10
N TYR A 38 1.23 2.62 -10.92
CA TYR A 38 2.62 2.70 -10.50
C TYR A 38 3.26 3.86 -11.28
N VAL A 39 3.39 5.01 -10.63
CA VAL A 39 3.78 6.26 -11.28
C VAL A 39 5.00 6.86 -10.64
N GLU A 40 5.87 7.46 -11.45
CA GLU A 40 6.95 8.29 -10.93
C GLU A 40 6.41 9.62 -10.38
N TYR A 41 7.30 10.44 -9.82
CA TYR A 41 6.98 11.77 -9.28
C TYR A 41 6.10 12.64 -10.18
N THR A 42 6.38 12.65 -11.48
CA THR A 42 5.64 13.46 -12.47
C THR A 42 4.20 12.99 -12.68
N GLY A 43 3.87 11.77 -12.25
CA GLY A 43 2.60 11.09 -12.48
C GLY A 43 2.61 10.20 -13.73
N LYS A 44 3.73 10.12 -14.45
CA LYS A 44 3.87 9.19 -15.58
C LYS A 44 4.03 7.75 -15.07
N THR A 45 3.38 6.80 -15.74
CA THR A 45 3.56 5.38 -15.46
C THR A 45 5.04 4.99 -15.57
N ASN A 46 5.56 4.33 -14.54
CA ASN A 46 6.96 3.91 -14.50
C ASN A 46 7.07 2.52 -13.88
N THR A 47 7.53 1.55 -14.67
CA THR A 47 7.67 0.14 -14.26
C THR A 47 8.76 -0.08 -13.23
N ASP A 48 9.72 0.84 -13.08
CA ASP A 48 10.74 0.75 -12.05
C ASP A 48 10.14 0.85 -10.65
N VAL A 49 9.06 1.62 -10.48
CA VAL A 49 8.27 1.68 -9.24
C VAL A 49 7.79 0.28 -8.87
N LEU A 50 7.11 -0.38 -9.81
CA LEU A 50 6.55 -1.71 -9.63
C LEU A 50 7.65 -2.74 -9.35
N LYS A 51 8.81 -2.59 -10.02
CA LYS A 51 9.99 -3.42 -9.77
C LYS A 51 10.49 -3.30 -8.34
N LEU A 52 10.63 -2.10 -7.81
CA LEU A 52 11.09 -1.87 -6.43
C LEU A 52 10.13 -2.46 -5.40
N VAL A 53 8.82 -2.24 -5.57
CA VAL A 53 7.83 -2.82 -4.66
C VAL A 53 7.84 -4.34 -4.73
N THR A 54 7.99 -4.91 -5.93
CA THR A 54 8.06 -6.38 -6.09
C THR A 54 9.30 -6.93 -5.39
N VAL A 55 10.45 -6.26 -5.50
CA VAL A 55 11.68 -6.66 -4.79
C VAL A 55 11.46 -6.65 -3.27
N ASP A 56 10.93 -5.56 -2.71
CA ASP A 56 10.62 -5.50 -1.28
C ASP A 56 9.66 -6.63 -0.88
N SER A 57 8.57 -6.82 -1.62
CA SER A 57 7.55 -7.85 -1.31
C SER A 57 8.13 -9.27 -1.34
N VAL A 58 8.97 -9.59 -2.34
CA VAL A 58 9.68 -10.88 -2.42
C VAL A 58 10.63 -11.05 -1.23
N VAL A 59 11.31 -9.99 -0.81
CA VAL A 59 12.25 -10.04 0.33
C VAL A 59 11.52 -10.23 1.67
N GLN A 60 10.34 -9.62 1.84
CA GLN A 60 9.52 -9.80 3.05
C GLN A 60 9.11 -11.27 3.22
N GLY A 61 8.75 -11.96 2.13
CA GLY A 61 8.44 -13.40 2.16
C GLY A 61 7.33 -13.72 3.17
N SER A 62 7.62 -14.60 4.15
CA SER A 62 6.66 -14.99 5.20
C SER A 62 6.25 -13.84 6.13
N ASN A 63 7.02 -12.75 6.16
CA ASN A 63 6.71 -11.56 6.97
C ASN A 63 5.86 -10.53 6.19
N GLY A 64 5.48 -10.84 4.95
CA GLY A 64 4.66 -9.97 4.11
C GLY A 64 3.18 -9.95 4.52
N ASN A 65 2.48 -8.92 4.09
CA ASN A 65 1.04 -8.72 4.26
C ASN A 65 0.27 -8.96 2.94
N ASN A 66 -1.04 -8.67 2.94
CA ASN A 66 -1.89 -8.84 1.76
C ASN A 66 -1.47 -7.95 0.56
N ILE A 67 -0.83 -6.81 0.80
CA ILE A 67 -0.26 -5.93 -0.25
C ILE A 67 0.99 -6.58 -0.86
N ASP A 68 1.84 -7.20 -0.05
CA ASP A 68 3.01 -7.96 -0.53
C ASP A 68 2.59 -9.11 -1.44
N GLY A 69 1.60 -9.91 -0.99
CA GLY A 69 1.04 -11.01 -1.77
C GLY A 69 0.49 -10.53 -3.12
N ALA A 70 -0.38 -9.51 -3.09
CA ALA A 70 -0.93 -8.89 -4.29
C ALA A 70 0.14 -8.35 -5.25
N THR A 71 1.25 -7.82 -4.72
CA THR A 71 2.35 -7.31 -5.54
C THR A 71 3.08 -8.45 -6.26
N ILE A 72 3.34 -9.57 -5.56
CA ILE A 72 4.01 -10.75 -6.13
C ILE A 72 3.13 -11.43 -7.19
N GLU A 73 1.83 -11.47 -6.97
CA GLU A 73 0.85 -12.05 -7.89
C GLU A 73 0.53 -11.15 -9.07
N HIS A 74 0.79 -9.85 -8.97
CA HIS A 74 0.55 -8.90 -10.05
C HIS A 74 1.27 -9.30 -11.34
N ARG A 75 0.56 -9.17 -12.45
CA ARG A 75 1.09 -9.39 -13.81
C ARG A 75 0.91 -8.10 -14.60
N MET A 76 1.91 -7.81 -15.43
CA MET A 76 1.84 -6.70 -16.37
C MET A 76 0.75 -6.96 -17.43
N ALA A 77 0.40 -5.93 -18.22
CA ALA A 77 -0.63 -6.05 -19.26
C ALA A 77 -0.35 -7.14 -20.31
N ASP A 78 0.92 -7.51 -20.50
CA ASP A 78 1.36 -8.59 -21.38
C ASP A 78 1.46 -9.97 -20.69
N GLY A 79 0.99 -10.08 -19.45
CA GLY A 79 0.99 -11.30 -18.65
C GLY A 79 2.32 -11.64 -17.97
N ARG A 80 3.39 -10.86 -18.17
CA ARG A 80 4.69 -11.14 -17.57
C ARG A 80 4.73 -10.76 -16.09
N SER A 81 5.48 -11.54 -15.31
CA SER A 81 5.89 -11.18 -13.96
C SER A 81 7.11 -10.27 -13.99
N ILE A 82 7.32 -9.57 -12.87
CA ILE A 82 8.47 -8.70 -12.69
C ILE A 82 9.67 -9.53 -12.27
N ASN A 83 10.76 -9.43 -13.03
CA ASN A 83 12.01 -10.11 -12.70
C ASN A 83 12.78 -9.36 -11.61
N THR A 84 13.03 -10.05 -10.50
CA THR A 84 13.79 -9.56 -9.34
C THR A 84 15.11 -10.30 -9.10
N ALA A 85 15.50 -11.25 -9.97
CA ALA A 85 16.66 -12.14 -9.77
C ALA A 85 18.01 -11.41 -9.66
N GLN A 86 18.10 -10.17 -10.13
CA GLN A 86 19.31 -9.33 -10.02
C GLN A 86 19.51 -8.70 -8.63
N TYR A 87 18.58 -8.92 -7.69
CA TYR A 87 18.63 -8.42 -6.33
C TYR A 87 18.79 -9.59 -5.36
N GLU A 88 19.90 -9.61 -4.65
CA GLU A 88 20.18 -10.60 -3.61
C GLU A 88 19.70 -10.05 -2.27
N LYS A 89 18.89 -10.82 -1.53
CA LYS A 89 18.39 -10.43 -0.21
C LYS A 89 19.55 -10.27 0.79
N VAL A 90 19.67 -9.10 1.42
CA VAL A 90 20.59 -8.85 2.54
C VAL A 90 19.82 -8.82 3.86
N ALA A 91 18.76 -8.01 3.94
CA ALA A 91 17.93 -7.89 5.14
C ALA A 91 16.48 -7.58 4.78
N ALA A 92 15.56 -8.03 5.63
CA ALA A 92 14.15 -7.63 5.59
C ALA A 92 13.83 -6.89 6.89
N ILE A 93 13.14 -5.75 6.76
CA ILE A 93 12.62 -4.95 7.86
C ILE A 93 11.09 -5.01 7.73
N PRO A 94 10.43 -5.87 8.51
CA PRO A 94 8.98 -6.06 8.43
C PRO A 94 8.19 -4.78 8.67
N LEU A 95 6.91 -4.81 8.31
CA LEU A 95 5.98 -3.71 8.57
C LEU A 95 5.96 -3.39 10.07
N ASN A 96 6.29 -2.15 10.42
CA ASN A 96 6.09 -1.62 11.75
C ASN A 96 4.75 -0.87 11.80
N PHE A 97 3.87 -1.26 12.72
CA PHE A 97 2.52 -0.69 12.84
C PHE A 97 2.51 0.76 13.32
N GLU A 98 3.49 1.21 14.11
CA GLU A 98 3.58 2.62 14.52
C GLU A 98 4.04 3.52 13.37
N ARG A 99 4.92 3.00 12.50
CA ARG A 99 5.55 3.75 11.40
C ARG A 99 4.87 3.53 10.04
N HIS A 100 3.87 2.65 9.97
CA HIS A 100 3.14 2.21 8.77
C HIS A 100 4.00 2.00 7.51
N ARG A 101 5.20 1.41 7.67
CA ARG A 101 6.13 1.15 6.57
C ARG A 101 6.94 -0.13 6.78
N SER A 102 7.34 -0.76 5.68
CA SER A 102 8.32 -1.84 5.62
C SER A 102 9.52 -1.39 4.78
N ALA A 103 10.63 -2.10 4.93
CA ALA A 103 11.81 -1.88 4.12
C ALA A 103 12.59 -3.16 3.89
N CYS A 104 13.48 -3.14 2.91
CA CYS A 104 14.43 -4.22 2.69
C CYS A 104 15.76 -3.69 2.20
N ILE A 105 16.80 -4.50 2.43
CA ILE A 105 18.13 -4.25 1.89
C ILE A 105 18.44 -5.38 0.93
N VAL A 106 18.82 -5.01 -0.28
CA VAL A 106 19.23 -5.94 -1.32
C VAL A 106 20.55 -5.54 -1.94
N LYS A 107 21.34 -6.53 -2.36
CA LYS A 107 22.55 -6.30 -3.11
C LYS A 107 22.27 -6.36 -4.60
N ARG A 108 22.70 -5.33 -5.33
CA ARG A 108 22.60 -5.26 -6.79
C ARG A 108 23.73 -6.06 -7.45
N ALA A 109 23.57 -6.38 -8.74
CA ALA A 109 24.63 -6.97 -9.57
C ALA A 109 25.95 -6.15 -9.55
N THR A 110 25.85 -4.83 -9.37
CA THR A 110 26.98 -3.89 -9.20
C THR A 110 27.72 -4.03 -7.86
N ARG A 111 27.34 -4.98 -7.00
CA ARG A 111 27.86 -5.22 -5.64
C ARG A 111 27.59 -4.10 -4.63
N THR A 112 26.80 -3.10 -5.00
CA THR A 112 26.30 -2.07 -4.08
C THR A 112 25.02 -2.54 -3.40
N ASN A 113 24.80 -2.13 -2.15
CA ASN A 113 23.53 -2.38 -1.47
C ASN A 113 22.52 -1.28 -1.84
N LEU A 114 21.25 -1.65 -1.82
CA LEU A 114 20.12 -0.79 -2.06
C LEU A 114 19.12 -1.01 -0.93
N LEU A 115 18.80 0.06 -0.21
CA LEU A 115 17.65 0.13 0.69
C LEU A 115 16.41 0.47 -0.14
N ILE A 116 15.35 -0.32 0.00
CA ILE A 116 14.03 -0.04 -0.57
C ILE A 116 13.07 0.14 0.59
N VAL A 117 12.29 1.22 0.57
CA VAL A 117 11.27 1.51 1.59
C VAL A 117 9.92 1.62 0.91
N LYS A 118 8.88 1.02 1.48
CA LYS A 118 7.50 1.27 1.07
C LYS A 118 6.59 1.44 2.27
N GLY A 119 5.59 2.29 2.16
CA GLY A 119 4.65 2.50 3.25
C GLY A 119 3.60 3.54 2.96
N ALA A 120 2.88 3.92 4.01
CA ALA A 120 1.90 5.00 3.96
C ALA A 120 2.55 6.27 3.41
N PHE A 121 1.82 6.95 2.52
CA PHE A 121 2.33 8.09 1.77
C PHE A 121 2.96 9.15 2.66
N GLU A 122 2.25 9.58 3.70
CA GLU A 122 2.68 10.62 4.63
C GLU A 122 3.90 10.19 5.45
N GLU A 123 3.96 8.91 5.83
CA GLU A 123 5.05 8.36 6.63
C GLU A 123 6.37 8.36 5.87
N VAL A 124 6.35 7.93 4.61
CA VAL A 124 7.57 7.85 3.79
C VAL A 124 7.91 9.24 3.25
N LEU A 125 6.93 10.06 2.84
CA LEU A 125 7.19 11.41 2.33
C LEU A 125 7.90 12.31 3.36
N ARG A 126 7.60 12.16 4.65
CA ARG A 126 8.27 12.90 5.72
C ARG A 126 9.76 12.63 5.79
N LEU A 127 10.17 11.48 5.29
CA LEU A 127 11.53 11.06 5.31
C LEU A 127 12.26 11.61 4.08
N CYS A 128 11.62 11.63 2.89
CA CYS A 128 12.26 12.04 1.64
C CYS A 128 12.68 13.53 1.60
N SER A 129 13.93 13.79 1.18
CA SER A 129 14.42 15.15 0.89
C SER A 129 14.71 15.45 -0.58
N THR A 130 14.80 14.43 -1.44
CA THR A 130 14.99 14.62 -2.89
C THR A 130 14.01 13.78 -3.70
N VAL A 131 14.00 14.03 -5.00
CA VAL A 131 13.25 13.27 -5.99
C VAL A 131 14.10 13.07 -7.25
N ARG A 132 13.94 11.94 -7.94
CA ARG A 132 14.63 11.72 -9.22
C ARG A 132 13.82 12.34 -10.34
N GLN A 133 14.46 13.23 -11.08
CA GLN A 133 13.93 13.84 -12.28
C GLN A 133 14.93 13.66 -13.41
N GLY A 134 14.55 12.95 -14.47
CA GLY A 134 15.43 12.72 -15.62
C GLY A 134 16.73 11.97 -15.29
N GLY A 135 16.73 11.15 -14.23
CA GLY A 135 17.91 10.41 -13.76
C GLY A 135 18.78 11.16 -12.75
N VAL A 136 18.48 12.44 -12.47
CA VAL A 136 19.21 13.28 -11.51
C VAL A 136 18.40 13.44 -10.23
N ALA A 137 19.06 13.41 -9.07
CA ALA A 137 18.43 13.73 -7.80
C ALA A 137 18.31 15.26 -7.67
N VAL A 138 17.10 15.75 -7.43
CA VAL A 138 16.81 17.18 -7.22
C VAL A 138 16.08 17.38 -5.89
N PRO A 139 16.28 18.51 -5.19
CA PRO A 139 15.61 18.77 -3.92
C PRO A 139 14.08 18.67 -4.01
N LEU A 140 13.48 18.01 -3.04
CA LEU A 140 12.04 17.90 -2.85
C LEU A 140 11.55 19.15 -2.10
N ASP A 141 11.48 20.25 -2.82
CA ASP A 141 10.99 21.54 -2.30
C ASP A 141 9.49 21.51 -1.97
N PHE A 142 9.00 22.60 -1.38
CA PHE A 142 7.60 22.74 -0.99
C PHE A 142 6.61 22.52 -2.14
N GLN A 143 6.89 23.08 -3.32
CA GLN A 143 6.00 22.94 -4.48
C GLN A 143 5.93 21.49 -4.94
N LYS A 144 7.07 20.79 -4.98
CA LYS A 144 7.12 19.38 -5.35
C LYS A 144 6.38 18.49 -4.35
N LYS A 145 6.50 18.78 -3.04
CA LYS A 145 5.73 18.08 -1.99
C LYS A 145 4.23 18.31 -2.16
N GLU A 146 3.82 19.54 -2.38
CA GLU A 146 2.40 19.90 -2.59
C GLU A 146 1.81 19.20 -3.82
N MET A 147 2.58 19.08 -4.91
CA MET A 147 2.17 18.32 -6.09
C MET A 147 1.95 16.83 -5.78
N LEU A 148 2.83 16.20 -5.00
CA LEU A 148 2.67 14.81 -4.58
C LEU A 148 1.44 14.63 -3.69
N VAL A 149 1.25 15.52 -2.69
CA VAL A 149 0.09 15.51 -1.79
C VAL A 149 -1.21 15.65 -2.59
N THR A 150 -1.27 16.61 -3.52
CA THR A 150 -2.43 16.84 -4.38
C THR A 150 -2.76 15.60 -5.22
N ARG A 151 -1.74 14.95 -5.79
CA ARG A 151 -1.92 13.72 -6.57
C ARG A 151 -2.42 12.56 -5.72
N THR A 152 -1.84 12.36 -4.55
CA THR A 152 -2.30 11.33 -3.60
C THR A 152 -3.73 11.58 -3.16
N ASN A 153 -4.09 12.83 -2.85
CA ASN A 153 -5.46 13.19 -2.51
C ASN A 153 -6.46 12.89 -3.63
N ARG A 154 -6.06 13.08 -4.90
CA ARG A 154 -6.88 12.67 -6.05
C ARG A 154 -7.09 11.16 -6.09
N LEU A 155 -6.02 10.37 -5.94
CA LEU A 155 -6.09 8.91 -5.90
C LEU A 155 -7.00 8.42 -4.75
N ASN A 156 -6.86 9.02 -3.57
CA ASN A 156 -7.68 8.71 -2.41
C ASN A 156 -9.17 8.99 -2.66
N ARG A 157 -9.50 10.10 -3.34
CA ARG A 157 -10.89 10.41 -3.73
C ARG A 157 -11.47 9.44 -4.75
N GLU A 158 -10.61 8.84 -5.58
CA GLU A 158 -10.98 7.77 -6.52
C GLU A 158 -11.09 6.40 -5.84
N GLY A 159 -10.86 6.32 -4.53
CA GLY A 159 -10.97 5.09 -3.73
C GLY A 159 -9.69 4.26 -3.68
N PHE A 160 -8.59 4.74 -4.26
CA PHE A 160 -7.29 4.08 -4.18
C PHE A 160 -6.57 4.47 -2.90
N ARG A 161 -5.89 3.52 -2.26
CA ARG A 161 -4.89 3.80 -1.24
C ARG A 161 -3.54 4.00 -1.91
N ALA A 162 -2.90 5.15 -1.66
CA ALA A 162 -1.55 5.41 -2.15
C ALA A 162 -0.48 4.93 -1.15
N LEU A 163 0.52 4.24 -1.66
CA LEU A 163 1.78 3.93 -0.98
C LEU A 163 2.90 4.66 -1.69
N LEU A 164 3.83 5.21 -0.91
CA LEU A 164 5.03 5.80 -1.45
C LEU A 164 6.17 4.79 -1.38
N VAL A 165 6.97 4.78 -2.43
CA VAL A 165 8.11 3.87 -2.60
C VAL A 165 9.35 4.71 -2.76
N ASP A 166 10.34 4.46 -1.92
CA ASP A 166 11.62 5.16 -1.94
C ASP A 166 12.78 4.16 -2.03
N LEU A 167 13.91 4.63 -2.56
CA LEU A 167 15.12 3.83 -2.74
C LEU A 167 16.37 4.65 -2.46
N ARG A 168 17.36 4.03 -1.80
CA ARG A 168 18.65 4.65 -1.49
C ARG A 168 19.79 3.66 -1.69
N ASP A 169 20.87 4.08 -2.32
CA ASP A 169 22.11 3.29 -2.34
C ASP A 169 22.72 3.30 -0.92
N GLU A 170 23.02 2.12 -0.38
CA GLU A 170 23.40 1.92 1.02
C GLU A 170 24.88 1.52 1.10
N ASP A 171 25.72 2.45 1.54
CA ASP A 171 27.17 2.22 1.65
C ASP A 171 27.58 1.65 3.02
N SER A 172 26.74 1.75 4.07
CA SER A 172 27.05 1.22 5.41
C SER A 172 25.82 0.79 6.22
N LEU A 173 25.70 -0.52 6.49
CA LEU A 173 24.60 -1.14 7.25
C LEU A 173 24.45 -0.68 8.73
N GLN A 174 25.28 0.24 9.23
CA GLN A 174 25.40 0.55 10.67
C GLN A 174 24.46 1.64 11.18
N GLU A 175 23.81 2.43 10.31
CA GLU A 175 22.97 3.56 10.71
C GLU A 175 21.45 3.30 10.56
N LEU A 176 21.05 2.05 10.34
CA LEU A 176 19.68 1.67 9.95
C LEU A 176 18.57 2.03 10.95
N GLU A 177 18.90 2.24 12.23
CA GLU A 177 17.88 2.39 13.28
C GLU A 177 17.74 3.80 13.88
N THR A 178 18.77 4.63 13.90
CA THR A 178 18.77 5.82 14.77
C THR A 178 18.47 7.13 14.06
N ASN A 179 18.89 7.29 12.81
CA ASN A 179 18.75 8.55 12.08
C ASN A 179 18.40 8.28 10.62
N MET A 180 17.21 7.72 10.33
CA MET A 180 16.66 7.69 8.97
C MET A 180 16.37 9.12 8.46
N VAL A 181 17.42 9.93 8.36
CA VAL A 181 17.55 11.14 7.57
C VAL A 181 17.56 10.61 6.14
N LEU A 182 16.37 10.47 5.57
CA LEU A 182 16.18 10.07 4.18
C LEU A 182 16.43 11.31 3.30
N GLU A 183 17.68 11.76 3.33
CA GLU A 183 18.13 12.81 2.44
C GLU A 183 18.77 12.26 1.18
N GLY A 184 18.37 12.78 0.01
CA GLY A 184 18.48 11.99 -1.23
C GLY A 184 17.37 10.93 -1.20
N TYR A 185 16.69 10.45 -2.24
CA TYR A 185 17.18 9.90 -3.48
C TYR A 185 15.93 9.71 -4.36
N GLY A 186 16.03 9.00 -5.48
CA GLY A 186 14.94 9.00 -6.43
C GLY A 186 13.65 8.39 -5.93
N LEU A 187 12.64 9.23 -5.60
CA LEU A 187 11.26 8.79 -5.40
C LEU A 187 10.95 7.68 -6.40
N GLY A 188 10.92 6.45 -5.92
CA GLY A 188 10.69 5.27 -6.73
C GLY A 188 9.35 5.46 -7.41
N GLY A 189 8.37 5.92 -6.64
CA GLY A 189 7.13 6.49 -7.12
C GLY A 189 5.99 6.38 -6.12
N ILE A 190 4.78 6.47 -6.66
CA ILE A 190 3.54 6.15 -5.97
C ILE A 190 3.01 4.84 -6.54
N LEU A 191 2.74 3.89 -5.66
CA LEU A 191 1.91 2.73 -5.95
C LEU A 191 0.50 2.99 -5.42
N SER A 192 -0.51 2.83 -6.26
CA SER A 192 -1.92 2.90 -5.87
C SER A 192 -2.51 1.50 -5.85
N ILE A 193 -3.16 1.16 -4.75
CA ILE A 193 -3.83 -0.12 -4.54
C ILE A 193 -5.30 0.10 -4.22
N ILE A 194 -6.12 -0.92 -4.41
CA ILE A 194 -7.53 -0.93 -4.00
C ILE A 194 -7.88 -2.29 -3.42
N ASP A 195 -8.69 -2.28 -2.38
CA ASP A 195 -9.44 -3.46 -1.95
C ASP A 195 -10.87 -3.33 -2.52
N PRO A 196 -11.22 -4.07 -3.59
CA PRO A 196 -12.47 -3.88 -4.28
C PRO A 196 -13.66 -4.30 -3.41
N PRO A 197 -14.83 -3.63 -3.54
CA PRO A 197 -16.05 -4.07 -2.87
C PRO A 197 -16.46 -5.47 -3.37
N LYS A 198 -17.18 -6.23 -2.53
CA LYS A 198 -17.88 -7.44 -2.97
C LYS A 198 -18.96 -7.08 -3.99
N ASP A 199 -19.26 -8.01 -4.89
CA ASP A 199 -20.17 -7.77 -6.01
C ASP A 199 -21.61 -7.46 -5.56
N ASP A 200 -22.00 -7.97 -4.39
CA ASP A 200 -23.30 -7.77 -3.75
C ASP A 200 -23.34 -6.58 -2.79
N ALA A 201 -22.19 -6.04 -2.35
CA ALA A 201 -22.11 -5.05 -1.29
C ALA A 201 -22.93 -3.79 -1.57
N ALA A 202 -22.88 -3.27 -2.81
CA ALA A 202 -23.63 -2.08 -3.20
C ALA A 202 -25.15 -2.34 -3.15
N GLN A 203 -25.58 -3.49 -3.69
CA GLN A 203 -27.00 -3.88 -3.72
C GLN A 203 -27.52 -4.10 -2.30
N SER A 204 -26.77 -4.77 -1.43
CA SER A 204 -27.15 -4.97 -0.02
C SER A 204 -27.28 -3.66 0.75
N ILE A 205 -26.43 -2.66 0.48
CA ILE A 205 -26.54 -1.34 1.11
C ILE A 205 -27.83 -0.62 0.65
N VAL A 206 -28.20 -0.73 -0.63
CA VAL A 206 -29.45 -0.16 -1.15
C VAL A 206 -30.65 -0.83 -0.48
N GLU A 207 -30.69 -2.16 -0.44
CA GLU A 207 -31.78 -2.91 0.19
C GLU A 207 -31.95 -2.58 1.68
N LEU A 208 -30.84 -2.45 2.42
CA LEU A 208 -30.87 -2.03 3.83
C LEU A 208 -31.45 -0.62 3.99
N LYS A 209 -31.07 0.32 3.12
CA LYS A 209 -31.61 1.69 3.15
C LYS A 209 -33.10 1.74 2.81
N ASP A 210 -33.55 0.93 1.86
CA ASP A 210 -34.97 0.81 1.49
C ASP A 210 -35.81 0.24 2.65
N LEU A 211 -35.19 -0.58 3.50
CA LEU A 211 -35.77 -1.09 4.76
C LEU A 211 -35.66 -0.10 5.93
N GLY A 212 -35.14 1.10 5.71
CA GLY A 212 -34.98 2.14 6.74
C GLY A 212 -33.78 1.92 7.68
N VAL A 213 -32.84 1.04 7.32
CA VAL A 213 -31.62 0.79 8.09
C VAL A 213 -30.53 1.76 7.65
N GLN A 214 -29.97 2.50 8.62
CA GLN A 214 -28.80 3.34 8.40
C GLN A 214 -27.53 2.49 8.35
N THR A 215 -26.64 2.75 7.40
CA THR A 215 -25.39 2.00 7.23
C THR A 215 -24.19 2.88 7.54
N GLU A 216 -23.32 2.41 8.43
CA GLU A 216 -22.08 3.08 8.80
C GLU A 216 -20.89 2.14 8.60
N SER A 217 -19.84 2.61 7.91
CA SER A 217 -18.59 1.87 7.80
C SER A 217 -17.66 2.22 8.95
N LEU A 218 -17.25 1.22 9.73
CA LEU A 218 -16.22 1.38 10.74
C LEU A 218 -14.84 1.07 10.12
N PRO A 219 -13.82 1.93 10.31
CA PRO A 219 -12.46 1.57 9.93
C PRO A 219 -11.96 0.43 10.81
N VAL A 220 -11.16 -0.49 10.24
CA VAL A 220 -10.46 -1.51 11.02
C VAL A 220 -9.57 -0.79 12.04
N ILE A 221 -9.94 -0.88 13.32
CA ILE A 221 -9.04 -0.55 14.41
C ILE A 221 -8.08 -1.73 14.49
N HIS A 222 -6.89 -1.63 13.88
CA HIS A 222 -5.78 -2.49 14.28
C HIS A 222 -5.45 -2.09 15.73
N SER A 223 -6.01 -2.83 16.68
CA SER A 223 -5.61 -2.74 18.09
C SER A 223 -4.12 -3.08 18.20
N PRO A 224 -3.37 -2.37 19.08
CA PRO A 224 -1.92 -2.53 19.25
C PRO A 224 -1.50 -3.94 19.70
#